data_AF-A0A4Z0LY20-F1
#
_entry.id   AF-A0A4Z0LY20-F1
#
_cell.length_a   1.000
_cell.length_b   1.000
_cell.length_c   1.000
_cell.angle_alpha   90.00
_cell.angle_beta   90.00
_cell.angle_gamma   90.00
#
_symmetry.space_group_name_H-M   'P 1'
#
loop_
_entity.id
_entity.type
_entity.pdbx_description
1 polymer ?
#
loop_
_entity_poly.entity_id
_entity_poly.type
_entity_poly.pdbx_seq_one_letter_code
_entity_poly.pdbx_strand_id
1 'polypeptide(L)'
;MSEYLQLQERTWYGWQMLPGYGNGYQPYYSPIFVQQVKPLKTGKGLLELKFFNAFYAEGVQGFELRMKVQDRHLEYLIAQLDYPDEHRNAIISTISFDWVREMLPTLWYHRPPAHFDGLASSECQYYLSQAFFGRLRP
;
A
#
# COMPACT_ATOMS: atom_id res chain seq x y z
N MET A 1 7.74 -17.94 -15.01
CA MET A 1 6.89 -16.87 -14.43
C MET A 1 7.60 -16.36 -13.18
N SER A 2 7.53 -15.07 -12.87
CA SER A 2 8.20 -14.49 -11.68
C SER A 2 7.58 -15.08 -10.41
N GLU A 3 8.38 -15.76 -9.58
CA GLU A 3 7.95 -16.33 -8.28
C GLU A 3 7.90 -15.29 -7.15
N TYR A 4 7.87 -14.00 -7.50
CA TYR A 4 7.92 -12.90 -6.54
C TYR A 4 6.89 -11.83 -6.88
N LEU A 5 6.42 -11.14 -5.85
CA LEU A 5 5.53 -9.99 -5.99
C LEU A 5 6.13 -8.95 -6.93
N GLN A 6 5.33 -8.56 -7.92
CA GLN A 6 5.59 -7.42 -8.77
C GLN A 6 4.48 -6.40 -8.55
N LEU A 7 4.88 -5.17 -8.18
CA LEU A 7 3.93 -4.08 -8.06
C LEU A 7 3.38 -3.74 -9.45
N GLN A 8 2.07 -3.61 -9.52
CA GLN A 8 1.33 -3.26 -10.73
C GLN A 8 0.72 -1.87 -10.56
N GLU A 9 0.71 -1.12 -11.65
CA GLU A 9 -0.03 0.13 -11.70
C GLU A 9 -1.53 -0.15 -11.61
N ARG A 10 -2.26 0.78 -11.00
CA ARG A 10 -3.69 0.70 -10.77
C ARG A 10 -4.09 -0.53 -9.96
N THR A 11 -3.39 -0.72 -8.84
CA THR A 11 -3.63 -1.83 -7.94
C THR A 11 -3.41 -1.38 -6.50
N TRP A 12 -4.31 -1.80 -5.61
CA TRP A 12 -4.18 -1.60 -4.19
C TRP A 12 -3.22 -2.61 -3.56
N TYR A 13 -2.40 -2.14 -2.64
CA TYR A 13 -1.51 -2.93 -1.81
C TYR A 13 -1.62 -2.50 -0.35
N GLY A 14 -1.29 -3.42 0.55
CA GLY A 14 -1.10 -3.10 1.95
C GLY A 14 0.25 -2.43 2.14
N TRP A 15 0.28 -1.27 2.79
CA TRP A 15 1.49 -0.56 3.16
C TRP A 15 1.68 -0.60 4.67
N GLN A 16 2.83 -1.09 5.10
CA GLN A 16 3.30 -0.97 6.47
C GLN A 16 4.62 -0.20 6.47
N MET A 17 4.73 0.86 7.26
CA MET A 17 5.96 1.65 7.40
C MET A 17 6.52 1.59 8.81
N LEU A 18 7.85 1.44 8.89
CA LEU A 18 8.62 1.26 10.11
C LEU A 18 9.82 2.24 10.17
N PRO A 19 9.94 3.05 11.23
CA PRO A 19 8.87 3.40 12.16
C PRO A 19 7.70 4.11 11.42
N GLY A 20 6.52 4.12 12.03
CA GLY A 20 5.40 4.95 11.59
C GLY A 20 5.58 6.42 12.01
N TYR A 21 4.48 7.18 12.04
CA TYR A 21 4.48 8.59 12.46
C TYR A 21 4.38 8.79 13.98
N GLY A 22 4.17 7.71 14.75
CA GLY A 22 4.11 7.74 16.21
C GLY A 22 5.49 7.73 16.86
N ASN A 23 5.52 7.82 18.19
CA ASN A 23 6.75 7.70 18.96
C ASN A 23 7.19 6.23 19.05
N GLY A 24 8.49 5.97 18.88
CA GLY A 24 9.07 4.64 19.02
C GLY A 24 8.81 3.72 17.82
N TYR A 25 8.53 2.44 18.07
CA TYR A 25 8.41 1.39 17.05
C TYR A 25 7.03 1.33 16.36
N GLN A 26 6.07 2.19 16.72
CA GLN A 26 4.68 2.03 16.28
C GLN A 26 4.58 2.03 14.73
N PRO A 27 4.15 0.92 14.09
CA PRO A 27 4.04 0.86 12.65
C PRO A 27 2.88 1.74 12.14
N TYR A 28 3.04 2.27 10.94
CA TYR A 28 1.94 2.91 10.22
C TYR A 28 1.39 1.95 9.17
N TYR A 29 0.06 1.77 9.15
CA TYR A 29 -0.64 0.94 8.18
C TYR A 29 -1.56 1.78 7.30
N SER A 30 -1.58 1.50 6.00
CA SER A 30 -2.53 2.12 5.08
C SER A 30 -2.68 1.29 3.81
N PRO A 31 -3.85 1.26 3.16
CA PRO A 31 -3.94 0.84 1.78
C PRO A 31 -3.27 1.90 0.90
N ILE A 32 -2.43 1.47 -0.03
CA ILE A 32 -1.90 2.35 -1.07
C ILE A 32 -2.40 1.92 -2.43
N PHE A 33 -2.79 2.88 -3.25
CA PHE A 33 -3.15 2.64 -4.64
C PHE A 33 -1.97 3.05 -5.52
N VAL A 34 -1.29 2.05 -6.10
CA VAL A 34 -0.10 2.29 -6.92
C VAL A 34 -0.51 2.92 -8.24
N GLN A 35 0.02 4.10 -8.52
CA GLN A 35 -0.26 4.86 -9.74
C GLN A 35 0.83 4.65 -10.79
N GLN A 36 2.09 4.52 -10.36
CA GLN A 36 3.23 4.31 -11.25
C GLN A 36 4.32 3.49 -10.55
N VAL A 37 4.93 2.56 -11.28
CA VAL A 37 6.12 1.81 -10.85
C VAL A 37 7.23 2.00 -11.87
N LYS A 38 8.33 2.65 -11.48
CA LYS A 38 9.44 2.96 -12.39
C LYS A 38 10.77 2.42 -11.85
N PRO A 39 11.22 1.25 -12.30
CA PRO A 39 12.56 0.76 -12.00
C PRO A 39 13.62 1.68 -12.60
N LEU A 40 14.65 2.04 -11.82
CA LEU A 40 15.69 2.98 -12.27
C LEU A 40 16.86 2.32 -13.03
N LYS A 41 16.79 1.00 -13.26
CA LYS A 41 17.79 0.22 -14.03
C LYS A 41 19.25 0.45 -13.63
N THR A 42 19.50 0.78 -12.36
CA THR A 42 20.85 1.05 -11.82
C THR A 42 21.61 -0.20 -11.39
N GLY A 43 20.99 -1.40 -11.46
CA GLY A 43 21.50 -2.63 -10.86
C GLY A 43 21.41 -2.69 -9.34
N LYS A 44 20.99 -1.61 -8.66
CA LYS A 44 20.96 -1.49 -7.19
C LYS A 44 19.59 -1.78 -6.56
N GLY A 45 18.63 -2.28 -7.33
CA GLY A 45 17.26 -2.53 -6.86
C GLY A 45 16.45 -1.26 -6.56
N LEU A 46 16.78 -0.13 -7.19
CA LEU A 46 16.09 1.14 -6.99
C LEU A 46 14.84 1.25 -7.87
N LEU A 47 13.75 1.73 -7.28
CA LEU A 47 12.52 2.08 -7.98
C LEU A 47 11.96 3.41 -7.49
N GLU A 48 11.29 4.13 -8.38
CA GLU A 48 10.39 5.24 -8.05
C GLU A 48 8.96 4.71 -8.04
N LEU A 49 8.23 4.95 -6.95
CA LEU A 49 6.83 4.58 -6.78
C LEU A 49 5.99 5.84 -6.63
N LYS A 50 4.97 5.98 -7.47
CA LYS A 50 3.89 6.95 -7.25
C LYS A 50 2.66 6.23 -6.75
N PHE A 51 2.05 6.72 -5.68
CA PHE A 51 0.87 6.09 -5.11
C PHE A 51 -0.01 7.07 -4.35
N PHE A 52 -1.29 6.73 -4.26
CA PHE A 52 -2.23 7.36 -3.36
C PHE A 52 -2.20 6.64 -2.01
N ASN A 53 -2.19 7.38 -0.89
CA ASN A 53 -2.17 6.84 0.46
C ASN A 53 -3.50 7.13 1.17
N ALA A 54 -4.28 6.09 1.51
CA ALA A 54 -5.66 6.27 1.96
C ALA A 54 -5.81 6.93 3.36
N PHE A 55 -4.85 6.71 4.27
CA PHE A 55 -4.92 7.16 5.67
C PHE A 55 -3.89 8.22 6.06
N TYR A 56 -3.30 8.92 5.09
CA TYR A 56 -2.35 9.97 5.44
C TYR A 56 -3.07 11.13 6.17
N ALA A 57 -2.56 11.48 7.36
CA ALA A 57 -3.24 12.32 8.34
C ALA A 57 -3.39 13.79 7.91
N GLU A 58 -2.49 14.32 7.07
CA GLU A 58 -2.56 15.68 6.53
C GLU A 58 -3.50 15.80 5.32
N GLY A 59 -4.34 14.78 5.12
CA GLY A 59 -5.22 14.64 3.98
C GLY A 59 -4.65 13.72 2.92
N VAL A 60 -5.53 13.29 2.03
CA VAL A 60 -5.23 12.41 0.92
C VAL A 60 -4.24 13.08 -0.04
N GLN A 61 -3.03 12.53 -0.18
CA GLN A 61 -2.01 13.03 -1.10
C GLN A 61 -1.48 11.95 -2.02
N GLY A 62 -1.07 12.36 -3.22
CA GLY A 62 -0.23 11.56 -4.10
C GLY A 62 1.21 11.62 -3.58
N PHE A 63 1.78 10.46 -3.30
CA PHE A 63 3.17 10.30 -2.90
C PHE A 63 4.02 9.92 -4.10
N GLU A 64 5.25 10.43 -4.15
CA GLU A 64 6.30 9.99 -5.04
C GLU A 64 7.54 9.70 -4.21
N LEU A 65 7.90 8.42 -4.08
CA LEU A 65 9.01 7.97 -3.27
C LEU A 65 10.00 7.18 -4.10
N ARG A 66 11.29 7.44 -3.88
CA ARG A 66 12.36 6.53 -4.28
C ARG A 66 12.58 5.52 -3.17
N MET A 67 12.76 4.26 -3.54
CA MET A 67 13.04 3.20 -2.58
C MET A 67 13.99 2.17 -3.16
N LYS A 68 14.71 1.49 -2.26
CA LYS A 68 15.58 0.36 -2.58
C LYS A 68 14.92 -0.92 -2.09
N VAL A 69 14.59 -1.82 -3.02
CA VAL A 69 14.08 -3.16 -2.67
C VAL A 69 15.21 -3.95 -2.01
N GLN A 70 14.97 -4.41 -0.78
CA GLN A 70 15.91 -5.21 0.00
C GLN A 70 15.61 -6.70 -0.12
N ASP A 71 14.31 -7.05 -0.13
CA ASP A 71 13.84 -8.43 -0.19
C ASP A 71 12.51 -8.54 -0.93
N ARG A 72 12.24 -9.73 -1.49
CA ARG A 72 11.00 -10.05 -2.20
C ARG A 72 10.50 -11.44 -1.81
N HIS A 73 9.20 -11.51 -1.58
CA HIS A 73 8.44 -12.74 -1.41
C HIS A 73 7.30 -12.77 -2.43
N LEU A 74 6.55 -13.88 -2.48
CA LEU A 74 5.34 -14.01 -3.30
C LEU A 74 4.25 -13.00 -2.92
N GLU A 75 4.15 -12.69 -1.63
CA GLU A 75 3.03 -11.91 -1.06
C GLU A 75 3.44 -10.51 -0.59
N TYR A 76 4.74 -10.25 -0.48
CA TYR A 76 5.23 -8.95 -0.04
C TYR A 76 6.61 -8.63 -0.62
N LEU A 77 6.99 -7.36 -0.52
CA LEU A 77 8.37 -6.92 -0.68
C LEU A 77 8.75 -5.99 0.47
N ILE A 78 10.04 -5.97 0.79
CA ILE A 78 10.61 -5.08 1.79
C ILE A 78 11.46 -4.05 1.05
N ALA A 79 11.22 -2.78 1.31
CA ALA A 79 11.94 -1.69 0.70
C ALA A 79 12.44 -0.69 1.74
N GLN A 80 13.67 -0.25 1.59
CA GLN A 80 14.19 0.90 2.30
C GLN A 80 13.76 2.17 1.57
N LEU A 81 13.15 3.10 2.29
CA LEU A 81 12.69 4.38 1.75
C LEU A 81 13.85 5.38 1.70
N ASP A 82 13.96 6.11 0.60
CA ASP A 82 15.02 7.12 0.40
C ASP A 82 14.58 8.46 1.03
N TYR A 83 14.77 8.58 2.34
CA TYR A 83 14.58 9.82 3.09
C TYR A 83 15.96 10.38 3.52
N PRO A 84 16.22 11.69 3.36
CA PRO A 84 17.53 12.28 3.70
C PRO A 84 17.93 12.11 5.16
N ASP A 85 16.97 12.26 6.07
CA ASP A 85 17.23 12.39 7.51
C ASP A 85 16.62 11.27 8.36
N GLU A 86 15.97 10.29 7.72
CA GLU A 86 15.20 9.26 8.43
C GLU A 86 15.44 7.87 7.84
N HIS A 87 15.73 6.90 8.71
CA HIS A 87 15.78 5.49 8.30
C HIS A 87 14.38 4.90 8.40
N ARG A 88 13.70 4.75 7.25
CA ARG A 88 12.40 4.08 7.17
C ARG A 88 12.44 2.90 6.22
N ASN A 89 11.75 1.84 6.61
CA ASN A 89 11.46 0.71 5.75
C ASN A 89 9.95 0.62 5.53
N ALA A 90 9.56 0.15 4.35
CA ALA A 90 8.20 -0.23 4.03
C ALA A 90 8.12 -1.71 3.70
N ILE A 91 7.05 -2.34 4.16
CA ILE A 91 6.59 -3.64 3.68
C ILE A 91 5.38 -3.36 2.81
N ILE A 92 5.48 -3.73 1.54
CA ILE A 92 4.38 -3.62 0.57
C ILE A 92 3.87 -5.02 0.30
N SER A 93 2.62 -5.28 0.66
CA SER A 93 2.00 -6.62 0.63
C SER A 93 0.79 -6.66 -0.28
N THR A 94 0.43 -7.83 -0.77
CA THR A 94 -0.90 -8.05 -1.36
C THR A 94 -1.98 -7.67 -0.34
N ILE A 95 -3.05 -7.02 -0.79
CA ILE A 95 -4.14 -6.61 0.09
C ILE A 95 -5.35 -7.53 -0.06
N SER A 96 -5.93 -7.90 1.08
CA SER A 96 -7.13 -8.72 1.19
C SER A 96 -8.09 -8.12 2.22
N PHE A 97 -9.31 -8.65 2.31
CA PHE A 97 -10.22 -8.26 3.37
C PHE A 97 -9.70 -8.63 4.75
N ASP A 98 -9.01 -9.75 4.90
CA ASP A 98 -8.37 -10.13 6.16
C ASP A 98 -7.31 -9.10 6.56
N TRP A 99 -6.49 -8.66 5.60
CA TRP A 99 -5.51 -7.60 5.84
C TRP A 99 -6.18 -6.30 6.32
N VAL A 100 -7.25 -5.86 5.66
CA VAL A 100 -7.98 -4.65 6.06
C VAL A 100 -8.60 -4.81 7.45
N ARG A 101 -9.21 -5.96 7.74
CA ARG A 101 -9.83 -6.25 9.03
C ARG A 101 -8.82 -6.23 10.18
N GLU A 102 -7.65 -6.82 9.96
CA GLU A 102 -6.61 -6.96 10.98
C GLU A 102 -5.80 -5.68 11.19
N MET A 103 -5.37 -5.04 10.09
CA MET A 103 -4.47 -3.88 10.15
C MET A 103 -5.23 -2.55 10.29
N LEU A 104 -6.51 -2.51 9.88
CA LEU A 104 -7.34 -1.30 9.87
C LEU A 104 -8.74 -1.55 10.48
N PRO A 105 -8.83 -2.01 11.74
CA PRO A 105 -10.09 -2.40 12.36
C PRO A 105 -11.12 -1.26 12.39
N THR A 106 -10.68 -0.01 12.53
CA THR A 106 -11.56 1.17 12.49
C THR A 106 -12.21 1.35 11.13
N LEU A 107 -11.46 1.20 10.03
CA LEU A 107 -12.03 1.24 8.67
C LEU A 107 -13.04 0.12 8.50
N TRP A 108 -12.65 -1.09 8.88
CA TRP A 108 -13.50 -2.27 8.77
C TRP A 108 -14.82 -2.10 9.50
N TYR A 109 -14.79 -1.56 10.73
CA TYR A 109 -15.98 -1.33 11.54
C TYR A 109 -16.92 -0.27 10.93
N HIS A 110 -16.38 0.86 10.46
CA HIS A 110 -17.21 1.96 9.95
C HIS A 110 -17.65 1.78 8.50
N ARG A 111 -16.91 1.01 7.70
CA ARG A 111 -17.19 0.78 6.28
C ARG A 111 -16.97 -0.69 5.93
N PRO A 112 -17.69 -1.63 6.55
CA PRO A 112 -17.54 -3.06 6.22
C PRO A 112 -17.89 -3.32 4.75
N PRO A 113 -17.24 -4.29 4.08
CA PRO A 113 -17.56 -4.64 2.69
C PRO A 113 -19.03 -5.00 2.46
N ALA A 114 -19.71 -5.51 3.48
CA ALA A 114 -21.15 -5.83 3.43
C ALA A 114 -22.07 -4.62 3.22
N HIS A 115 -21.57 -3.38 3.37
CA HIS A 115 -22.33 -2.16 3.05
C HIS A 115 -22.21 -1.75 1.57
N PHE A 116 -21.48 -2.50 0.77
CA PHE A 116 -21.27 -2.24 -0.66
C PHE A 116 -21.98 -3.31 -1.48
N ASP A 117 -22.30 -2.98 -2.74
CA ASP A 117 -22.96 -3.89 -3.67
C ASP A 117 -21.97 -4.44 -4.72
N GLY A 118 -22.32 -5.58 -5.31
CA GLY A 118 -21.57 -6.17 -6.43
C GLY A 118 -20.14 -6.54 -6.06
N LEU A 119 -19.17 -6.25 -6.95
CA LEU A 119 -17.77 -6.64 -6.75
C LEU A 119 -17.14 -6.01 -5.49
N ALA A 120 -17.62 -4.86 -5.04
CA ALA A 120 -17.06 -4.22 -3.85
C ALA A 120 -17.41 -4.94 -2.53
N SER A 121 -18.36 -5.87 -2.52
CA SER A 121 -18.63 -6.70 -1.34
C SER A 121 -17.81 -7.99 -1.30
N SER A 122 -17.28 -8.45 -2.45
CA SER A 122 -16.54 -9.71 -2.57
C SER A 122 -15.07 -9.54 -2.94
N GLU A 123 -14.64 -8.40 -3.48
CA GLU A 123 -13.28 -8.18 -3.98
C GLU A 123 -12.64 -6.95 -3.34
N CYS A 124 -11.53 -7.15 -2.62
CA CYS A 124 -10.88 -6.09 -1.84
C CYS A 124 -10.40 -4.90 -2.69
N GLN A 125 -9.96 -5.16 -3.93
CA GLN A 125 -9.53 -4.11 -4.86
C GLN A 125 -10.68 -3.14 -5.20
N TYR A 126 -11.86 -3.69 -5.50
CA TYR A 126 -13.05 -2.91 -5.84
C TYR A 126 -13.64 -2.22 -4.62
N TYR A 127 -13.63 -2.89 -3.47
CA TYR A 127 -14.02 -2.31 -2.19
C TYR A 127 -13.24 -1.02 -1.89
N LEU A 128 -11.91 -1.08 -1.94
CA LEU A 128 -11.06 0.08 -1.62
C LEU A 128 -11.27 1.22 -2.62
N SER A 129 -11.38 0.90 -3.92
CA SER A 129 -11.66 1.92 -4.92
C SER A 129 -13.04 2.55 -4.75
N GLN A 130 -14.08 1.79 -4.40
CA GLN A 130 -15.39 2.38 -4.13
C GLN A 130 -15.37 3.20 -2.83
N ALA A 131 -14.70 2.71 -1.78
CA ALA A 131 -14.62 3.39 -0.49
C ALA A 131 -13.85 4.72 -0.55
N PHE A 132 -12.78 4.80 -1.34
CA PHE A 132 -11.89 5.97 -1.39
C PHE A 132 -12.05 6.84 -2.64
N PHE A 133 -12.50 6.28 -3.77
CA PHE A 133 -12.69 7.03 -5.02
C PHE A 133 -14.16 7.18 -5.42
N GLY A 134 -15.10 6.50 -4.75
CA GLY A 134 -16.50 6.48 -5.14
C GLY A 134 -16.74 5.81 -6.51
N ARG A 135 -15.81 4.97 -6.97
CA ARG A 135 -15.83 4.35 -8.30
C ARG A 135 -15.49 2.87 -8.22
N LEU A 136 -16.26 2.03 -8.91
CA LEU A 136 -15.95 0.62 -9.14
C LEU A 136 -14.89 0.48 -10.25
N ARG A 137 -13.61 0.66 -9.91
CA ARG A 137 -12.48 0.37 -10.80
C ARG A 137 -11.30 -0.15 -9.99
N PRO A 138 -10.62 -1.23 -10.40
CA PRO A 138 -9.23 -1.40 -10.02
C PRO A 138 -8.39 -0.31 -10.70
#